data_AF-A0A936JVK0-F1
#
_entry.id   AF-A0A936JVK0-F1
#
_cell.length_a   1.000
_cell.length_b   1.000
_cell.length_c   1.000
_cell.angle_alpha   90.00
_cell.angle_beta   90.00
_cell.angle_gamma   90.00
#
_symmetry.space_group_name_H-M   'P 1'
#
loop_
_entity.id
_entity.type
_entity.pdbx_description
1 polymer ?
#
loop_
_entity_poly.entity_id
_entity_poly.type
_entity_poly.pdbx_seq_one_letter_code
_entity_poly.pdbx_strand_id
1 'polypeptide(L)'
;MAAIAYYDDTNSILKFSRFGNFSLRTDDVATDGAGLYASLAYSRTGLPTIAYLATTNRCLEVASFNGTAWQTTIIDISQSAGWYASLAFSPSGQPAIAYYDGFNRDLKFAQRALFTGK
;
A
#
# COMPACT_ATOMS: atom_id res chain seq x y z
N MET A 1 -3.20 18.34 -3.85
CA MET A 1 -3.62 18.09 -2.45
C MET A 1 -2.49 17.35 -1.78
N ALA A 2 -2.02 17.79 -0.62
CA ALA A 2 -0.94 17.11 0.09
C ALA A 2 -1.54 16.02 0.99
N ALA A 3 -0.98 14.81 0.90
CA ALA A 3 -1.36 13.71 1.77
C ALA A 3 -0.15 12.82 2.05
N ILE A 4 -0.23 12.10 3.15
CA ILE A 4 0.79 11.16 3.61
C ILE A 4 0.09 9.87 4.04
N ALA A 5 0.81 8.76 3.85
CA ALA A 5 0.49 7.50 4.49
C ALA A 5 1.63 7.17 5.45
N TYR A 6 1.31 6.71 6.65
CA TYR A 6 2.31 6.40 7.66
C TYR A 6 1.84 5.29 8.61
N TYR A 7 2.81 4.60 9.18
CA TYR A 7 2.57 3.60 10.20
C TYR A 7 2.48 4.26 11.58
N ASP A 8 1.38 4.03 12.28
CA ASP A 8 1.22 4.37 13.69
C ASP A 8 1.62 3.15 14.53
N ASP A 9 2.88 3.15 14.99
CA ASP A 9 3.45 2.06 15.77
C ASP A 9 2.78 1.84 17.13
N THR A 10 2.16 2.89 17.71
CA THR A 10 1.48 2.77 19.00
C THR A 10 0.24 1.89 18.88
N ASN A 11 -0.46 1.98 17.75
CA ASN A 11 -1.70 1.24 17.51
C ASN A 11 -1.53 0.08 16.52
N SER A 12 -0.36 -0.05 15.89
CA SER A 12 -0.10 -0.99 14.79
C SER A 12 -1.04 -0.79 13.59
N ILE A 13 -1.36 0.46 13.26
CA ILE A 13 -2.34 0.84 12.22
C ILE A 13 -1.65 1.59 11.07
N LEU A 14 -2.00 1.28 9.83
CA LEU A 14 -1.69 2.14 8.69
C LEU A 14 -2.66 3.33 8.66
N LYS A 15 -2.14 4.56 8.67
CA LYS A 15 -2.94 5.78 8.62
C LYS A 15 -2.72 6.54 7.32
N PHE A 16 -3.77 7.21 6.87
CA PHE A 16 -3.74 8.14 5.75
C PHE A 16 -4.22 9.51 6.20
N SER A 17 -3.37 10.52 6.07
CA SER A 17 -3.73 11.90 6.41
C SER A 17 -3.66 12.79 5.19
N ARG A 18 -4.66 13.64 5.02
CA ARG A 18 -4.73 14.61 3.92
C ARG A 18 -5.05 16.00 4.44
N PHE A 19 -4.37 17.00 3.91
CA PHE A 19 -4.60 18.39 4.25
C PHE A 19 -5.53 19.04 3.23
N GLY A 20 -6.61 19.63 3.72
CA GLY A 20 -7.60 20.35 2.93
C GLY A 20 -8.42 21.29 3.81
N ASN A 21 -8.84 22.43 3.26
CA ASN A 21 -9.62 23.45 3.98
C ASN A 21 -8.99 23.84 5.33
N PHE A 22 -7.68 24.11 5.33
CA PHE A 22 -6.91 24.46 6.53
C PHE A 22 -7.00 23.43 7.69
N SER A 23 -7.34 22.18 7.39
CA SER A 23 -7.47 21.12 8.38
C SER A 23 -6.86 19.81 7.90
N LEU A 24 -6.38 19.00 8.85
CA LEU A 24 -5.94 17.64 8.60
C LEU A 24 -7.10 16.68 8.84
N ARG A 25 -7.38 15.81 7.87
CA ARG A 25 -8.25 14.64 8.08
C ARG A 25 -7.41 13.39 8.04
N THR A 26 -7.56 12.53 9.05
CA THR A 26 -6.86 11.25 9.17
C THR A 26 -7.85 10.11 9.13
N ASP A 27 -7.58 9.13 8.29
CA ASP A 27 -8.34 7.89 8.17
C ASP A 27 -7.46 6.72 8.67
N ASP A 28 -8.06 5.81 9.43
CA ASP A 28 -7.48 4.50 9.71
C ASP A 28 -7.70 3.61 8.48
N VAL A 29 -6.61 3.11 7.90
CA VAL A 29 -6.62 2.42 6.60
C VAL A 29 -6.70 0.90 6.78
N ALA A 30 -5.81 0.36 7.61
CA ALA A 30 -5.70 -1.06 7.91
C ALA A 30 -5.27 -1.23 9.37
N THR A 31 -6.00 -2.04 10.14
CA THR A 31 -5.89 -2.13 11.61
C THR A 31 -5.38 -3.47 12.12
N ASP A 32 -5.01 -4.39 11.24
CA ASP A 32 -4.60 -5.76 11.50
C ASP A 32 -3.06 -5.94 11.45
N GLY A 33 -2.32 -4.89 11.82
CA GLY A 33 -0.87 -4.86 11.79
C GLY A 33 -0.33 -4.55 10.41
N ALA A 34 -0.33 -3.26 10.06
CA ALA A 34 -0.11 -2.80 8.70
C ALA A 34 0.77 -1.55 8.64
N GLY A 35 1.52 -1.39 7.55
CA GLY A 35 1.95 -0.05 7.10
C GLY A 35 3.45 0.22 7.02
N LEU A 36 4.32 -0.77 7.24
CA LEU A 36 5.76 -0.54 7.08
C LEU A 36 6.10 -0.30 5.60
N TYR A 37 7.05 0.61 5.37
CA TYR A 37 7.55 0.95 4.03
C TYR A 37 6.44 1.38 3.06
N ALA A 38 5.44 2.09 3.57
CA ALA A 38 4.27 2.49 2.80
C ALA A 38 4.64 3.38 1.60
N SER A 39 4.02 3.11 0.46
CA SER A 39 4.05 3.94 -0.73
C SER A 39 2.64 4.35 -1.13
N LEU A 40 2.37 5.64 -1.10
CA LEU A 40 1.10 6.24 -1.51
C LEU A 40 1.17 6.68 -2.98
N ALA A 41 0.15 6.31 -3.75
CA ALA A 41 -0.08 6.82 -5.10
C ALA A 41 -1.57 7.08 -5.31
N TYR A 42 -1.91 7.76 -6.41
CA TYR A 42 -3.29 8.04 -6.79
C TYR A 42 -3.62 7.36 -8.11
N SER A 43 -4.78 6.73 -8.17
CA SER A 43 -5.34 6.23 -9.43
C SER A 43 -5.63 7.39 -10.39
N ARG A 44 -5.92 7.08 -11.66
CA ARG A 44 -6.34 8.10 -12.64
C ARG A 44 -7.63 8.83 -12.26
N THR A 45 -8.46 8.23 -11.39
CA THR A 45 -9.68 8.87 -10.86
C THR A 45 -9.42 9.68 -9.59
N GLY A 46 -8.16 9.82 -9.16
CA GLY A 46 -7.76 10.59 -7.99
C GLY A 46 -8.01 9.89 -6.65
N LEU A 47 -8.27 8.58 -6.66
CA LEU A 47 -8.47 7.80 -5.44
C LEU A 47 -7.11 7.30 -4.91
N PRO A 48 -6.84 7.45 -3.60
CA PRO A 48 -5.57 7.01 -3.01
C PRO A 48 -5.48 5.49 -2.93
N THR A 49 -4.28 5.00 -3.19
CA THR A 49 -3.87 3.60 -3.02
C THR A 49 -2.54 3.57 -2.30
N ILE A 50 -2.38 2.66 -1.33
CA ILE A 50 -1.19 2.52 -0.51
C ILE A 50 -0.70 1.08 -0.61
N ALA A 51 0.53 0.88 -1.06
CA ALA A 51 1.22 -0.42 -0.95
C ALA A 51 2.08 -0.43 0.32
N TYR A 52 2.09 -1.53 1.06
CA TYR A 52 2.83 -1.64 2.32
C TYR A 52 3.19 -3.09 2.66
N LEU A 53 4.17 -3.24 3.56
CA LEU A 53 4.46 -4.50 4.24
C LEU A 53 3.55 -4.62 5.47
N ALA A 54 2.73 -5.66 5.53
CA ALA A 54 1.95 -5.99 6.72
C ALA A 54 2.85 -6.58 7.81
N THR A 55 2.69 -6.15 9.06
CA THR A 55 3.57 -6.52 10.18
C THR A 55 3.23 -7.90 10.76
N THR A 56 1.97 -8.33 10.67
CA THR A 56 1.49 -9.60 11.21
C THR A 56 1.83 -10.79 10.32
N ASN A 57 1.51 -10.71 9.03
CA ASN A 57 1.72 -11.79 8.06
C ASN A 57 3.00 -11.63 7.23
N ARG A 58 3.65 -10.45 7.27
CA ARG A 58 4.85 -10.10 6.48
C ARG A 58 4.66 -10.22 4.97
N CYS A 59 3.43 -9.98 4.51
CA CYS A 59 3.05 -10.01 3.10
C CYS A 59 3.04 -8.60 2.49
N LEU A 60 3.10 -8.55 1.16
CA LEU A 60 2.86 -7.31 0.42
C LEU A 60 1.36 -7.13 0.30
N GLU A 61 0.86 -6.01 0.82
CA GLU A 61 -0.55 -5.67 0.76
C GLU A 61 -0.77 -4.31 0.11
N VAL A 62 -1.97 -4.14 -0.44
CA VAL A 62 -2.44 -2.89 -1.01
C VAL A 62 -3.77 -2.52 -0.40
N ALA A 63 -3.86 -1.31 0.15
CA ALA A 63 -5.11 -0.68 0.53
C ALA A 63 -5.53 0.35 -0.54
N SER A 64 -6.72 0.17 -1.11
CA SER A 64 -7.29 1.10 -2.09
C SER A 64 -8.58 1.73 -1.55
N PHE A 65 -8.69 3.05 -1.64
CA PHE A 65 -9.93 3.74 -1.29
C PHE A 65 -10.91 3.71 -2.47
N ASN A 66 -12.13 3.22 -2.26
CA ASN A 66 -13.13 3.11 -3.33
C ASN A 66 -14.07 4.34 -3.42
N GLY A 67 -13.84 5.37 -2.60
CA GLY A 67 -14.70 6.55 -2.49
C GLY A 67 -15.51 6.60 -1.19
N THR A 68 -15.75 5.45 -0.54
CA THR A 68 -16.47 5.34 0.72
C THR A 68 -15.67 4.64 1.82
N ALA A 69 -14.91 3.61 1.47
CA ALA A 69 -14.13 2.80 2.40
C ALA A 69 -12.78 2.38 1.81
N TRP A 70 -11.86 2.03 2.71
CA TRP A 70 -10.61 1.36 2.35
C TRP A 70 -10.86 -0.13 2.13
N GLN A 71 -10.22 -0.70 1.11
CA GLN A 71 -10.24 -2.12 0.80
C GLN A 71 -8.82 -2.64 0.70
N THR A 72 -8.49 -3.62 1.52
CA THR A 72 -7.18 -4.28 1.53
C THR A 72 -7.16 -5.50 0.64
N THR A 73 -6.05 -5.75 -0.05
CA THR A 73 -5.82 -6.93 -0.87
C THR A 73 -4.38 -7.39 -0.70
N ILE A 74 -4.19 -8.68 -0.45
CA ILE A 74 -2.86 -9.29 -0.42
C ILE A 74 -2.38 -9.49 -1.86
N ILE A 75 -1.19 -8.99 -2.17
CA ILE A 75 -0.58 -9.03 -3.50
C ILE A 75 0.43 -10.16 -3.59
N ASP A 76 1.26 -10.34 -2.57
CA ASP A 76 2.21 -11.45 -2.49
C ASP A 76 2.20 -12.00 -1.07
N ILE A 77 1.85 -13.29 -0.94
CA ILE A 77 1.78 -14.02 0.33
C ILE A 77 3.14 -14.54 0.80
N SER A 78 4.21 -14.34 0.01
CA SER A 78 5.56 -14.77 0.36
C SER A 78 6.02 -14.07 1.64
N GLN A 79 6.68 -14.82 2.53
CA GLN A 79 7.17 -14.27 3.79
C GLN A 79 8.17 -13.16 3.54
N SER A 80 7.97 -12.00 4.16
CA SER A 80 8.79 -10.79 3.97
C SER A 80 8.75 -10.23 2.55
N ALA A 81 7.66 -10.43 1.80
CA ALA A 81 7.40 -9.69 0.58
C ALA A 81 6.85 -8.30 0.91
N GLY A 82 7.47 -7.24 0.38
CA GLY A 82 6.91 -5.88 0.48
C GLY A 82 7.81 -4.84 1.12
N TRP A 83 9.07 -5.18 1.41
CA TRP A 83 10.03 -4.21 1.93
C TRP A 83 10.29 -3.11 0.89
N TYR A 84 10.38 -1.87 1.36
CA TYR A 84 10.66 -0.70 0.52
C TYR A 84 9.74 -0.60 -0.70
N ALA A 85 8.45 -0.89 -0.52
CA ALA A 85 7.49 -0.88 -1.61
C ALA A 85 7.49 0.46 -2.34
N SER A 86 7.38 0.41 -3.67
CA SER A 86 7.24 1.55 -4.54
C SER A 86 6.06 1.32 -5.46
N LEU A 87 4.99 2.09 -5.26
CA LEU A 87 3.73 1.99 -6.00
C LEU A 87 3.62 3.14 -7.00
N ALA A 88 3.27 2.81 -8.22
CA ALA A 88 2.86 3.76 -9.25
C ALA A 88 1.70 3.19 -10.08
N PHE A 89 1.02 4.06 -10.81
CA PHE A 89 0.05 3.65 -11.82
C PHE A 89 0.65 3.78 -13.21
N SER A 90 0.47 2.75 -14.04
CA SER A 90 0.84 2.80 -15.45
C SER A 90 0.03 3.87 -16.19
N PRO A 91 0.45 4.28 -17.41
CA PRO A 91 -0.37 5.13 -18.27
C PRO A 91 -1.74 4.54 -18.58
N SER A 92 -1.87 3.19 -18.58
CA SER A 92 -3.12 2.44 -18.72
C SER A 92 -3.92 2.32 -17.42
N GLY A 93 -3.48 2.95 -16.33
CA GLY A 93 -4.18 3.03 -15.04
C GLY A 93 -4.11 1.77 -14.19
N GLN A 94 -3.17 0.87 -14.47
CA GLN A 94 -2.96 -0.34 -13.68
C GLN A 94 -1.93 -0.08 -12.58
N PRO A 95 -2.17 -0.53 -11.34
CA PRO A 95 -1.15 -0.42 -10.30
C PRO A 95 0.04 -1.34 -10.64
N ALA A 96 1.23 -0.80 -10.39
CA ALA A 96 2.52 -1.45 -10.57
C ALA A 96 3.34 -1.23 -9.30
N ILE A 97 3.90 -2.29 -8.74
CA ILE A 97 4.60 -2.26 -7.45
C ILE A 97 5.95 -2.94 -7.60
N ALA A 98 7.02 -2.22 -7.33
CA ALA A 98 8.33 -2.81 -7.07
C ALA A 98 8.52 -2.98 -5.55
N TYR A 99 9.09 -4.09 -5.13
CA TYR A 99 9.28 -4.38 -3.70
C TYR A 99 10.43 -5.36 -3.50
N TYR A 100 11.09 -5.26 -2.35
CA TYR A 100 12.11 -6.21 -1.94
C TYR A 100 11.45 -7.37 -1.18
N ASP A 101 11.76 -8.59 -1.60
CA ASP A 101 11.44 -9.81 -0.86
C ASP A 101 12.65 -10.15 0.00
N GLY A 102 12.49 -9.95 1.31
CA GLY A 102 13.57 -10.10 2.27
C GLY A 102 14.00 -11.53 2.52
N PHE A 103 13.16 -12.52 2.17
CA PHE A 103 13.47 -13.93 2.34
C PHE A 103 14.35 -14.43 1.19
N ASN A 104 13.92 -14.18 -0.05
CA ASN A 104 14.64 -14.57 -1.26
C ASN A 104 15.77 -13.60 -1.63
N ARG A 105 15.78 -12.41 -1.02
CA ARG A 105 16.76 -11.34 -1.22
C ARG A 105 16.77 -10.79 -2.65
N ASP A 106 15.59 -10.71 -3.26
CA ASP A 106 15.39 -10.25 -4.62
C ASP A 106 14.46 -9.03 -4.68
N LEU A 107 14.67 -8.22 -5.71
CA LEU A 107 13.74 -7.17 -6.10
C LEU A 107 12.68 -7.79 -7.01
N LYS A 108 11.43 -7.75 -6.57
CA LYS A 108 10.27 -8.30 -7.30
C LYS A 108 9.37 -7.18 -7.81
N PHE A 109 8.56 -7.52 -8.79
CA PHE A 109 7.60 -6.63 -9.41
C PHE A 109 6.23 -7.30 -9.49
N ALA A 110 5.20 -6.59 -9.04
CA ALA A 110 3.81 -7.01 -9.13
C ALA A 110 3.01 -6.02 -9.98
N GLN A 111 2.22 -6.55 -10.91
CA GLN A 111 1.25 -5.79 -11.69
C GLN A 111 -0.01 -6.62 -11.82
N ARG A 112 -1.18 -5.96 -11.75
CA ARG A 112 -2.50 -6.64 -11.72
C ARG A 112 -2.82 -7.50 -12.96
N ALA A 113 -2.00 -7.45 -14.01
CA ALA A 113 -2.12 -8.29 -15.20
C ALA A 113 -1.24 -9.57 -15.15
N LEU A 114 -0.38 -9.75 -14.15
CA LEU A 114 0.63 -10.84 -14.12
C LEU A 114 0.56 -11.75 -12.89
N PHE A 115 -0.59 -11.87 -12.23
CA PHE A 115 -0.80 -12.98 -11.29
C PHE A 115 -1.07 -14.31 -12.03
N THR A 116 -0.12 -14.72 -12.86
CA THR A 116 0.07 -16.14 -13.17
C THR A 116 1.16 -16.63 -12.24
N GLY A 117 0.72 -17.27 -11.15
CA GLY A 117 1.62 -17.96 -10.24
C GLY A 117 2.57 -18.86 -11.01
N LYS A 118 3.85 -18.81 -10.62
CA LYS A 118 4.81 -19.86 -10.85
C LYS A 118 5.44 -20.20 -9.52
#